data_AF-A0A1M5WDS4-F1
#
_entry.id   AF-A0A1M5WDS4-F1
#
_cell.length_a   1.000
_cell.length_b   1.000
_cell.length_c   1.000
_cell.angle_alpha   90.00
_cell.angle_beta   90.00
_cell.angle_gamma   90.00
#
_symmetry.space_group_name_H-M   'P 1'
#
loop_
_entity.id
_entity.type
_entity.pdbx_description
1 polymer ?
#
loop_
_entity_poly.entity_id
_entity_poly.type
_entity_poly.pdbx_seq_one_letter_code
_entity_poly.pdbx_strand_id
1 'polypeptide(L)'
;MSDFILKFWPKSEVKEVKTEKLKSELNSSKIIGEPTEFWGKPAFKPGQLIHEYLEPQLDRSNSYFDTISIVVSDMDYGVLQGEEDFEFIDRMNVISIKGGEGGFDKWDKMCDKLKSITGDEYEGGWELL
;
A
#
# COMPACT_ATOMS: atom_id res chain seq x y z
N MET A 1 19.41 1.60 -7.84
CA MET A 1 17.99 1.99 -7.86
C MET A 1 17.58 1.99 -6.41
N SER A 2 17.24 3.14 -5.85
CA SER A 2 16.64 3.19 -4.51
C SER A 2 15.23 2.63 -4.65
N ASP A 3 14.88 1.64 -3.85
CA ASP A 3 13.53 1.06 -3.87
C ASP A 3 12.64 1.96 -3.02
N PHE A 4 11.67 2.63 -3.63
CA PHE A 4 10.68 3.39 -2.86
C PHE A 4 9.56 2.46 -2.42
N ILE A 5 9.15 2.61 -1.15
CA ILE A 5 8.01 1.93 -0.59
C ILE A 5 6.95 2.95 -0.20
N LEU A 6 5.75 2.82 -0.78
CA LEU A 6 4.57 3.49 -0.26
C LEU A 6 3.84 2.52 0.67
N LYS A 7 3.71 2.88 1.94
CA LYS A 7 2.99 2.07 2.95
C LYS A 7 1.68 2.73 3.31
N PHE A 8 0.72 1.90 3.73
CA PHE A 8 -0.56 2.30 4.29
C PHE A 8 -0.83 1.51 5.57
N TRP A 9 -1.13 2.21 6.66
CA TRP A 9 -1.39 1.59 7.96
C TRP A 9 -2.54 2.30 8.71
N PRO A 10 -3.25 1.60 9.62
CA PRO A 10 -4.20 2.23 10.51
C PRO A 10 -3.54 3.29 11.40
N LYS A 11 -4.12 4.49 11.48
CA LYS A 11 -3.64 5.60 12.31
C LYS A 11 -3.54 5.21 13.79
N SER A 12 -4.58 4.55 14.28
CA SER A 12 -4.65 4.05 15.65
C SER A 12 -4.31 2.56 15.73
N GLU A 13 -3.88 2.11 16.90
CA GLU A 13 -3.66 0.68 17.15
C GLU A 13 -4.97 -0.09 16.97
N VAL A 14 -4.93 -1.16 16.17
CA VAL A 14 -6.04 -2.09 15.97
C VAL A 14 -5.59 -3.49 16.36
N LYS A 15 -6.50 -4.31 16.90
CA LYS A 15 -6.20 -5.66 17.39
C LYS A 15 -6.71 -6.78 16.49
N GLU A 16 -7.58 -6.46 15.54
CA GLU A 16 -8.19 -7.42 14.63
C GLU A 16 -7.42 -7.47 13.31
N VAL A 17 -7.05 -8.67 12.88
CA VAL A 17 -6.45 -8.92 11.56
C VAL A 17 -7.57 -9.03 10.52
N LYS A 18 -7.55 -8.13 9.54
CA LYS A 18 -8.55 -7.95 8.47
C LYS A 18 -7.95 -8.18 7.07
N THR A 19 -6.79 -8.82 6.97
CA THR A 19 -6.04 -8.96 5.71
C THR A 19 -6.73 -9.80 4.65
N GLU A 20 -7.44 -10.85 5.04
CA GLU A 20 -8.25 -11.64 4.08
C GLU A 20 -9.39 -10.80 3.50
N LYS A 21 -10.04 -9.98 4.32
CA LYS A 21 -11.06 -9.02 3.87
C LYS A 21 -10.46 -7.98 2.94
N LEU A 22 -9.29 -7.43 3.29
CA LEU A 22 -8.54 -6.50 2.44
C LEU A 22 -8.21 -7.12 1.08
N LYS A 23 -7.59 -8.30 1.05
CA LYS A 23 -7.27 -9.01 -0.20
C LYS A 23 -8.52 -9.22 -1.05
N SER A 24 -9.61 -9.69 -0.44
CA SER A 24 -10.86 -9.93 -1.14
C SER A 24 -11.45 -8.65 -1.76
N GLU A 25 -11.57 -7.58 -0.98
CA GLU A 25 -12.19 -6.32 -1.43
C GLU A 25 -11.30 -5.56 -2.42
N LEU A 26 -9.97 -5.54 -2.22
CA LEU A 26 -9.03 -4.93 -3.15
C LEU A 26 -9.02 -5.66 -4.49
N ASN A 27 -9.17 -6.99 -4.50
CA ASN A 27 -9.26 -7.78 -5.72
C ASN A 27 -10.59 -7.52 -6.44
N SER A 28 -11.71 -7.56 -5.71
CA SER A 28 -13.05 -7.22 -6.24
C SER A 28 -13.10 -5.80 -6.83
N SER A 29 -12.35 -4.87 -6.23
CA SER A 29 -12.23 -3.48 -6.69
C SER A 29 -11.17 -3.29 -7.79
N LYS A 30 -10.52 -4.37 -8.25
CA LYS A 30 -9.46 -4.37 -9.27
C LYS A 30 -8.27 -3.46 -8.93
N ILE A 31 -7.98 -3.28 -7.65
CA ILE A 31 -6.82 -2.52 -7.15
C ILE A 31 -5.59 -3.42 -7.11
N ILE A 32 -5.77 -4.66 -6.67
CA ILE A 32 -4.79 -5.74 -6.83
C ILE A 32 -5.21 -6.66 -7.98
N GLY A 33 -4.23 -7.30 -8.61
CA GLY A 33 -4.42 -8.23 -9.71
C GLY A 33 -4.01 -9.65 -9.33
N GLU A 34 -3.35 -10.33 -10.26
CA GLU A 34 -2.89 -11.71 -10.08
C GLU A 34 -1.91 -11.84 -8.90
N PRO A 35 -2.01 -12.93 -8.12
CA PRO A 35 -0.97 -13.27 -7.14
C PRO A 35 0.40 -13.36 -7.79
N THR A 36 1.41 -12.90 -7.07
CA THR A 36 2.81 -12.96 -7.47
C THR A 36 3.68 -13.11 -6.22
N GLU A 37 4.98 -12.94 -6.37
CA GLU A 37 5.94 -13.01 -5.29
C GLU A 37 6.85 -11.79 -5.34
N PHE A 38 7.10 -11.19 -4.18
CA PHE A 38 8.11 -10.16 -4.01
C PHE A 38 9.09 -10.61 -2.91
N TRP A 39 10.33 -10.91 -3.29
CA TRP A 39 11.39 -11.35 -2.38
C TRP A 39 10.99 -12.58 -1.52
N GLY A 40 10.40 -13.61 -2.14
CA GLY A 40 9.97 -14.82 -1.42
C GLY A 40 8.71 -14.66 -0.57
N LYS A 41 8.05 -13.48 -0.61
CA LYS A 41 6.80 -13.22 0.11
C LYS A 41 5.61 -13.11 -0.85
N PRO A 42 4.41 -13.59 -0.45
CA PRO A 42 3.19 -13.41 -1.23
C PRO A 42 2.91 -11.93 -1.51
N ALA A 43 2.68 -11.62 -2.78
CA ALA A 43 2.35 -10.28 -3.25
C ALA A 43 1.29 -10.36 -4.35
N PHE A 44 0.91 -9.20 -4.88
CA PHE A 44 0.00 -9.08 -5.99
C PHE A 44 0.55 -8.10 -7.01
N LYS A 45 0.32 -8.37 -8.30
CA LYS A 45 0.51 -7.36 -9.34
C LYS A 45 -0.49 -6.21 -9.14
N PRO A 46 -0.21 -5.00 -9.64
CA PRO A 46 -1.21 -3.94 -9.67
C PRO A 46 -2.40 -4.29 -10.55
N GLY A 47 -3.59 -4.08 -10.00
CA GLY A 47 -4.84 -4.25 -10.71
C GLY A 47 -5.08 -3.15 -11.74
N GLN A 48 -6.16 -3.29 -12.51
CA GLN A 48 -6.50 -2.35 -13.59
C GLN A 48 -6.80 -0.93 -13.07
N LEU A 49 -7.36 -0.81 -11.86
CA LEU A 49 -7.88 0.45 -11.32
C LEU A 49 -6.95 1.09 -10.29
N ILE A 50 -5.77 0.54 -9.99
CA ILE A 50 -4.87 1.10 -8.96
C ILE A 50 -4.53 2.59 -9.22
N HIS A 51 -4.37 2.96 -10.49
CA HIS A 51 -4.03 4.31 -10.93
C HIS A 51 -5.10 5.36 -10.59
N GLU A 52 -6.32 4.93 -10.25
CA GLU A 52 -7.39 5.83 -9.81
C GLU A 52 -7.28 6.22 -8.33
N TYR A 53 -6.53 5.44 -7.54
CA TYR A 53 -6.40 5.58 -6.08
C TYR A 53 -5.09 6.25 -5.64
N LEU A 54 -4.20 6.55 -6.59
CA LEU A 54 -2.90 7.17 -6.37
C LEU A 54 -2.78 8.40 -7.28
N GLU A 55 -2.12 9.45 -6.79
CA GLU A 55 -1.87 10.66 -7.55
C GLU A 55 -0.38 11.02 -7.55
N PRO A 56 0.15 11.61 -8.63
CA PRO A 56 -0.51 11.94 -9.89
C PRO A 56 -1.06 10.72 -10.64
N GLN A 57 -2.18 10.90 -11.35
CA GLN A 57 -2.77 9.84 -12.16
C GLN A 57 -1.84 9.54 -13.34
N LEU A 58 -1.23 8.36 -13.31
CA LEU A 58 -0.43 7.84 -14.42
C LEU A 58 -1.33 7.03 -15.35
N ASP A 59 -1.07 7.11 -16.65
CA ASP A 59 -1.73 6.22 -17.62
C ASP A 59 -1.41 4.76 -17.26
N ARG A 60 -2.40 3.85 -17.35
CA ARG A 60 -2.20 2.45 -16.99
C ARG A 60 -1.12 1.75 -17.82
N SER A 61 -0.84 2.24 -19.03
CA SER A 61 0.25 1.76 -19.89
C SER A 61 1.65 2.17 -19.41
N ASN A 62 1.75 3.01 -18.37
CA ASN A 62 3.03 3.38 -17.79
C ASN A 62 3.75 2.16 -17.22
N SER A 63 5.00 1.96 -17.64
CA SER A 63 5.86 0.84 -17.24
C SER A 63 6.12 0.78 -15.74
N TYR A 64 5.91 1.88 -15.00
CA TYR A 64 5.93 1.89 -13.55
C TYR A 64 5.02 0.83 -12.93
N PHE A 65 3.85 0.57 -13.53
CA PHE A 65 2.96 -0.48 -13.03
C PHE A 65 3.50 -1.90 -13.24
N ASP A 66 4.50 -2.09 -14.10
CA ASP A 66 5.15 -3.39 -14.27
C ASP A 66 6.28 -3.61 -13.25
N THR A 67 6.74 -2.54 -12.57
CA THR A 67 7.79 -2.62 -11.56
C THR A 67 7.26 -2.78 -10.15
N ILE A 68 6.00 -2.41 -9.90
CA ILE A 68 5.44 -2.46 -8.56
C ILE A 68 4.83 -3.80 -8.15
N SER A 69 4.95 -4.12 -6.87
CA SER A 69 4.29 -5.25 -6.22
C SER A 69 3.51 -4.77 -4.99
N ILE A 70 2.29 -5.28 -4.80
CA ILE A 70 1.44 -4.91 -3.66
C ILE A 70 1.45 -6.05 -2.65
N VAL A 71 1.81 -5.74 -1.42
CA VAL A 71 1.85 -6.68 -0.30
C VAL A 71 0.80 -6.29 0.71
N VAL A 72 0.02 -7.26 1.19
CA VAL A 72 -0.95 -7.10 2.27
C VAL A 72 -0.50 -7.96 3.45
N SER A 73 -0.11 -7.32 4.55
CA SER A 73 0.54 -7.93 5.71
C SER A 73 -0.35 -7.85 6.95
N ASP A 74 -0.41 -8.94 7.71
CA ASP A 74 -1.14 -9.00 8.98
C ASP A 74 -0.55 -8.01 9.98
N MET A 75 0.78 -7.97 10.04
CA MET A 75 1.56 -7.07 10.86
C MET A 75 2.81 -6.62 10.11
N ASP A 76 3.06 -5.32 10.14
CA ASP A 76 4.24 -4.65 9.57
C ASP A 76 4.35 -3.27 10.25
N TYR A 77 5.23 -2.39 9.80
CA TYR A 77 5.37 -1.04 10.35
C TYR A 77 4.73 0.06 9.48
N GLY A 78 4.23 1.11 10.11
CA GLY A 78 3.96 2.42 9.51
C GLY A 78 5.19 3.32 9.58
N VAL A 79 5.18 4.40 8.79
CA VAL A 79 6.31 5.35 8.68
C VAL A 79 5.82 6.74 9.03
N LEU A 80 6.28 7.29 10.14
CA LEU A 80 5.97 8.65 10.56
C LEU A 80 7.16 9.56 10.27
N GLN A 81 6.89 10.78 9.81
CA GLN A 81 7.91 11.80 9.67
C GLN A 81 8.14 12.46 11.04
N GLY A 82 9.23 12.12 11.71
CA GLY A 82 9.65 12.75 12.96
C GLY A 82 10.37 14.09 12.72
N GLU A 83 10.70 14.81 13.80
CA GLU A 83 11.35 16.12 13.74
C GLU A 83 12.77 16.08 13.13
N GLU A 84 13.50 14.97 13.32
CA GLU A 84 14.87 14.80 12.83
C GLU A 84 15.06 13.55 11.94
N ASP A 85 14.23 12.52 12.08
CA ASP A 85 14.34 11.23 11.39
C ASP A 85 12.96 10.56 11.18
N PHE A 86 12.92 9.48 10.39
CA PHE A 86 11.73 8.63 10.27
C PHE A 86 11.50 7.80 11.55
N GLU A 87 10.27 7.79 12.05
CA GLU A 87 9.85 6.93 13.14
C GLU A 87 9.02 5.76 12.59
N PHE A 88 9.36 4.54 13.02
CA PHE A 88 8.67 3.32 12.61
C PHE A 88 7.77 2.82 13.73
N ILE A 89 6.52 2.50 13.38
CA ILE A 89 5.50 2.09 14.34
C ILE A 89 4.86 0.78 13.92
N ASP A 90 4.88 -0.23 14.78
CA ASP A 90 4.22 -1.50 14.49
C ASP A 90 2.71 -1.31 14.35
N ARG A 91 2.15 -1.90 13.29
CA ARG A 91 0.75 -1.80 12.90
C ARG A 91 0.25 -3.10 12.30
N MET A 92 -1.03 -3.37 12.54
CA MET A 92 -1.74 -4.45 11.86
C MET A 92 -2.35 -3.95 10.55
N ASN A 93 -2.69 -4.88 9.65
CA ASN A 93 -3.42 -4.61 8.42
C ASN A 93 -2.71 -3.60 7.50
N VAL A 94 -1.42 -3.81 7.29
CA VAL A 94 -0.56 -2.90 6.52
C VAL A 94 -0.55 -3.30 5.06
N ILE A 95 -0.63 -2.31 4.18
CA ILE A 95 -0.50 -2.48 2.73
C ILE A 95 0.79 -1.78 2.30
N SER A 96 1.60 -2.44 1.47
CA SER A 96 2.81 -1.84 0.91
C SER A 96 2.81 -1.96 -0.60
N ILE A 97 3.17 -0.89 -1.29
CA ILE A 97 3.52 -0.89 -2.71
C ILE A 97 5.04 -0.82 -2.79
N LYS A 98 5.66 -1.90 -3.27
CA LYS A 98 7.11 -2.09 -3.41
C LYS A 98 7.54 -1.87 -4.86
N GLY A 99 8.78 -1.46 -5.10
CA GLY A 99 9.39 -1.44 -6.45
C GLY A 99 9.04 -0.22 -7.31
N GLY A 100 8.73 0.92 -6.68
CA GLY A 100 8.40 2.17 -7.38
C GLY A 100 9.52 3.21 -7.34
N GLU A 101 9.42 4.25 -8.19
CA GLU A 101 10.29 5.42 -8.26
C GLU A 101 9.78 6.65 -7.46
N GLY A 102 8.98 6.45 -6.40
CA GLY A 102 8.48 7.57 -5.58
C GLY A 102 7.49 8.49 -6.31
N GLY A 103 6.88 8.02 -7.39
CA GLY A 103 6.09 8.84 -8.31
C GLY A 103 4.71 9.26 -7.82
N PHE A 104 4.23 8.78 -6.67
CA PHE A 104 2.94 9.16 -6.10
C PHE A 104 3.11 10.00 -4.84
N ASP A 105 2.52 11.17 -4.76
CA ASP A 105 2.63 12.07 -3.60
C ASP A 105 1.28 12.32 -2.90
N LYS A 106 0.17 11.81 -3.47
CA LYS A 106 -1.13 11.77 -2.79
C LYS A 106 -1.82 10.43 -2.96
N TRP A 107 -2.52 10.01 -1.92
CA TRP A 107 -3.11 8.69 -1.83
C TRP A 107 -4.33 8.67 -0.90
N ASP A 108 -4.98 9.82 -0.70
CA ASP A 108 -6.17 9.97 0.15
C ASP A 108 -7.28 8.99 -0.29
N LYS A 109 -7.46 8.81 -1.61
CA LYS A 109 -8.42 7.84 -2.16
C LYS A 109 -8.11 6.41 -1.77
N MET A 110 -6.83 6.03 -1.72
CA MET A 110 -6.44 4.72 -1.22
C MET A 110 -6.77 4.59 0.27
N CYS A 111 -6.45 5.60 1.09
CA CYS A 111 -6.81 5.60 2.51
C CYS A 111 -8.33 5.50 2.74
N ASP A 112 -9.13 6.27 1.99
CA ASP A 112 -10.59 6.21 2.05
C ASP A 112 -11.12 4.82 1.67
N LYS A 113 -10.52 4.20 0.64
CA LYS A 113 -10.87 2.85 0.23
C LYS A 113 -10.56 1.84 1.32
N LEU A 114 -9.37 1.90 1.92
CA LEU A 114 -8.96 1.00 3.00
C LEU A 114 -9.87 1.17 4.23
N LYS A 115 -10.19 2.40 4.61
CA LYS A 115 -11.17 2.73 5.63
C LYS A 115 -12.55 2.16 5.34
N SER A 116 -13.03 2.25 4.10
CA SER A 116 -14.33 1.66 3.73
C SER A 116 -14.36 0.14 3.89
N ILE A 117 -13.21 -0.53 3.75
CA ILE A 117 -13.07 -1.98 3.88
C ILE A 117 -12.98 -2.37 5.36
N THR A 118 -12.14 -1.71 6.14
CA THR A 118 -11.84 -2.14 7.52
C THR A 118 -12.66 -1.42 8.58
N GLY A 119 -13.12 -0.20 8.30
CA GLY A 119 -13.72 0.71 9.27
C GLY A 119 -12.70 1.54 10.07
N ASP A 120 -11.40 1.41 9.79
CA ASP A 120 -10.32 2.09 10.51
C ASP A 120 -9.76 3.26 9.68
N GLU A 121 -9.35 4.36 10.31
CA GLU A 121 -8.67 5.45 9.60
C GLU A 121 -7.28 5.00 9.16
N TYR A 122 -6.95 5.16 7.88
CA TYR A 122 -5.64 4.86 7.32
C TYR A 122 -4.80 6.12 7.10
N GLU A 123 -3.49 5.94 7.22
CA GLU A 123 -2.47 6.88 6.81
C GLU A 123 -1.53 6.19 5.82
N GLY A 124 -0.87 6.98 4.98
CA GLY A 124 0.17 6.46 4.12
C GLY A 124 1.41 7.34 4.15
N GLY A 125 2.54 6.75 3.77
CA GLY A 125 3.84 7.42 3.80
C GLY A 125 4.90 6.65 3.06
N TRP A 126 5.95 7.37 2.71
CA TRP A 126 7.09 6.86 1.94
C TRP A 126 8.25 6.45 2.81
N GLU A 127 8.93 5.39 2.39
CA GLU A 127 10.23 4.97 2.87
C GLU A 127 11.16 4.78 1.68
N LEU A 128 12.42 5.22 1.85
CA LEU A 128 13.52 4.99 0.91
C LEU A 128 14.33 3.79 1.42
N LEU A 129 14.49 2.76 0.58
CA LEU A 129 15.41 1.64 0.82
C LEU A 129 16.77 1.82 0.11
#